data_AF-A0A5K1HJV8-F1
#
_entry.id   AF-A0A5K1HJV8-F1
#
_cell.length_a   1.000
_cell.length_b   1.000
_cell.length_c   1.000
_cell.angle_alpha   90.00
_cell.angle_beta   90.00
_cell.angle_gamma   90.00
#
_symmetry.space_group_name_H-M   'P 1'
#
loop_
_entity.id
_entity.type
_entity.pdbx_description
1 polymer ?
#
loop_
_entity_poly.entity_id
_entity_poly.type
_entity_poly.pdbx_seq_one_letter_code
_entity_poly.pdbx_strand_id
1 'polypeptide(L)' 'VRGASNKILQLKNPKALCTHSSGNHAQAVAYIARALGIKATIVMPKATPEVKKNAVRGYGAEI' A
#
# COMPACT_ATOMS: atom_id res chain seq x y z
N VAL A 1 2.80 9.25 3.16
CA VAL A 1 1.87 8.74 4.19
C VAL A 1 0.68 9.66 4.40
N ARG A 2 0.86 10.90 4.88
CA ARG A 2 -0.22 11.84 5.27
C ARG A 2 -1.44 11.91 4.32
N GLY A 3 -1.22 12.18 3.03
CA GLY A 3 -2.33 12.29 2.07
C GLY A 3 -3.12 10.98 1.87
N ALA A 4 -2.43 9.85 1.80
CA ALA A 4 -3.07 8.54 1.70
C ALA A 4 -3.87 8.23 2.98
N SER A 5 -3.31 8.53 4.17
CA SER A 5 -4.00 8.36 5.45
C SER A 5 -5.29 9.19 5.50
N ASN A 6 -5.22 10.47 5.12
CA ASN A 6 -6.39 11.33 5.12
C ASN A 6 -7.53 10.76 4.28
N LYS A 7 -7.23 10.26 3.07
CA LYS A 7 -8.26 9.69 2.20
C LYS A 7 -8.80 8.35 2.73
N ILE A 8 -7.92 7.46 3.17
CA ILE A 8 -8.30 6.10 3.60
C ILE A 8 -9.12 6.14 4.89
N LEU A 9 -8.76 7.00 5.85
CA LEU A 9 -9.49 7.13 7.12
C LEU A 9 -10.90 7.70 6.97
N GLN A 10 -11.21 8.31 5.82
CA GLN A 10 -12.57 8.79 5.50
C GLN A 10 -13.43 7.71 4.82
N LEU A 11 -12.88 6.54 4.48
CA LEU A 11 -13.64 5.45 3.90
C LEU A 11 -14.52 4.79 4.96
N LYS A 12 -15.78 4.50 4.62
CA LYS A 12 -16.68 3.73 5.48
C LYS A 12 -16.44 2.24 5.27
N ASN A 13 -15.90 1.56 6.27
CA ASN A 13 -15.68 0.11 6.32
C ASN A 13 -14.95 -0.50 5.09
N PRO A 14 -13.78 0.02 4.68
CA PRO A 14 -13.04 -0.57 3.57
C PRO A 14 -12.64 -2.01 3.89
N LYS A 15 -12.84 -2.93 2.94
CA LYS A 15 -12.47 -4.35 3.09
C LYS A 15 -11.03 -4.63 2.66
N ALA A 16 -10.53 -3.85 1.71
CA ALA A 16 -9.17 -3.91 1.19
C ALA A 16 -8.80 -2.58 0.54
N LEU A 17 -7.51 -2.37 0.29
CA LEU A 17 -6.96 -1.24 -0.44
C LEU A 17 -6.25 -1.71 -1.71
N CYS A 18 -6.31 -0.91 -2.76
CA CYS A 18 -5.49 -1.12 -3.94
C CYS A 18 -4.91 0.21 -4.46
N THR A 19 -3.72 0.16 -5.04
CA THR A 19 -3.13 1.30 -5.76
C THR A 19 -2.11 0.83 -6.77
N HIS A 20 -1.79 1.67 -7.76
CA HIS A 20 -0.68 1.46 -8.68
C HIS A 20 0.44 2.45 -8.34
N SER A 21 1.53 1.94 -7.78
CA SER A 21 2.70 2.74 -7.44
C SER A 21 3.90 1.84 -7.16
N SER A 22 5.10 2.29 -7.50
CA SER A 22 6.34 1.56 -7.24
C SER A 22 7.24 2.22 -6.17
N GLY A 23 6.71 3.19 -5.40
CA GLY A 23 7.51 4.02 -4.50
C GLY A 23 6.81 4.43 -3.20
N ASN A 24 7.03 5.66 -2.76
CA ASN A 24 6.58 6.15 -1.45
C ASN A 24 5.06 6.05 -1.23
N HIS A 25 4.27 6.20 -2.30
CA HIS A 25 2.82 6.05 -2.20
C HIS A 25 2.40 4.60 -1.97
N ALA A 26 3.03 3.63 -2.65
CA ALA A 26 2.81 2.21 -2.39
C ALA A 26 3.11 1.82 -0.95
N GLN A 27 4.27 2.24 -0.42
CA GLN A 27 4.65 1.97 0.97
C GLN A 27 3.67 2.61 1.94
N ALA A 28 3.21 3.85 1.66
CA ALA A 28 2.22 4.51 2.49
C ALA A 28 0.90 3.73 2.54
N VAL A 29 0.36 3.32 1.39
CA VAL A 29 -0.89 2.55 1.32
C VAL A 29 -0.73 1.20 2.03
N ALA A 30 0.36 0.48 1.78
CA ALA A 30 0.65 -0.80 2.43
C ALA A 30 0.76 -0.66 3.96
N TYR A 31 1.48 0.35 4.44
CA TYR A 31 1.61 0.66 5.87
C TYR A 31 0.25 0.96 6.51
N ILE A 32 -0.59 1.76 5.86
CA ILE A 32 -1.92 2.12 6.39
C ILE A 32 -2.83 0.89 6.40
N ALA A 33 -2.81 0.06 5.34
CA ALA A 33 -3.62 -1.17 5.29
C ALA A 33 -3.28 -2.11 6.44
N ARG A 34 -1.96 -2.30 6.69
CA ARG A 34 -1.47 -3.07 7.83
C ARG A 34 -1.96 -2.49 9.16
N ALA A 35 -1.87 -1.18 9.34
CA ALA A 35 -2.33 -0.51 10.56
C ALA A 35 -3.86 -0.66 10.79
N LEU A 36 -4.64 -0.74 9.70
CA LEU A 36 -6.09 -0.95 9.74
C LEU A 36 -6.49 -2.43 9.76
N GLY A 37 -5.53 -3.37 9.69
CA GLY A 37 -5.81 -4.80 9.66
C GLY A 37 -6.52 -5.28 8.40
N ILE A 38 -6.41 -4.55 7.28
CA ILE A 38 -7.04 -4.88 5.99
C ILE A 38 -5.99 -5.21 4.93
N LYS A 39 -6.40 -5.98 3.92
CA LYS A 39 -5.51 -6.36 2.82
C LYS A 39 -5.14 -5.15 1.95
N ALA A 40 -3.93 -5.15 1.40
CA ALA A 40 -3.50 -4.21 0.36
C ALA A 40 -2.88 -4.93 -0.82
N THR A 41 -3.31 -4.56 -2.03
CA THR A 41 -2.72 -5.02 -3.30
C THR A 41 -2.12 -3.83 -4.04
N ILE A 42 -0.83 -3.91 -4.35
CA ILE A 42 -0.05 -2.80 -4.91
C ILE A 42 0.47 -3.22 -6.28
N VAL A 43 -0.13 -2.70 -7.33
CA VAL A 43 0.34 -3.00 -8.68
C VAL A 43 1.66 -2.25 -8.93
N MET A 44 2.71 -3.00 -9.24
CA MET A 44 4.03 -2.48 -9.59
C MET A 44 4.48 -3.00 -10.97
N PRO A 45 5.21 -2.20 -11.77
CA PRO A 45 5.85 -2.68 -12.99
C PRO A 45 6.81 -3.85 -12.72
N LYS A 46 6.89 -4.82 -13.64
CA LYS A 46 7.82 -5.97 -13.53
C LYS A 46 9.27 -5.54 -13.33
N ALA A 47 9.68 -4.46 -14.00
CA ALA A 47 11.01 -3.87 -13.93
C ALA A 47 11.29 -3.07 -12.64
N THR A 48 10.36 -3.02 -11.69
CA THR A 48 10.57 -2.34 -10.40
C THR A 48 11.73 -3.01 -9.66
N PRO A 49 12.74 -2.26 -9.17
CA PRO A 49 13.84 -2.81 -8.40
C PRO A 49 13.35 -3.62 -7.20
N GLU A 50 13.98 -4.77 -6.94
CA GLU A 50 13.47 -5.71 -5.93
C GLU A 50 13.48 -5.12 -4.52
N VAL A 51 14.43 -4.23 -4.21
CA VAL A 51 14.45 -3.47 -2.95
C VAL A 51 13.17 -2.66 -2.72
N LYS A 52 12.57 -2.10 -3.78
CA LYS A 52 11.32 -1.32 -3.69
C LYS A 52 10.11 -2.24 -3.50
N LYS A 53 10.10 -3.40 -4.18
CA LYS A 53 9.07 -4.43 -3.96
C LYS A 53 9.13 -4.95 -2.53
N ASN A 54 10.33 -5.29 -2.05
CA ASN A 54 10.55 -5.79 -0.69
C ASN A 54 10.14 -4.77 0.38
N ALA A 55 10.37 -3.47 0.16
CA ALA A 55 9.88 -2.43 1.07
C ALA A 55 8.35 -2.45 1.20
N VAL A 56 7.61 -2.70 0.12
CA VAL A 56 6.14 -2.81 0.13
C VAL A 56 5.69 -4.15 0.74
N ARG A 57 6.33 -5.27 0.37
CA ARG A 57 6.05 -6.59 0.97
C ARG A 57 6.33 -6.63 2.47
N GLY A 58 7.32 -5.87 2.95
CA GLY A 58 7.64 -5.74 4.37
C GLY A 58 6.50 -5.12 5.21
N TYR A 59 5.58 -4.41 4.55
CA TYR A 59 4.34 -3.95 5.18
C TYR A 59 3.18 -4.95 5.03
N GLY A 60 3.40 -6.14 4.46
CA GLY A 60 2.40 -7.19 4.30
C GLY A 60 1.45 -7.01 3.12
N ALA A 61 1.80 -6.13 2.17
CA ALA A 61 1.01 -5.94 0.95
C ALA A 61 1.39 -6.97 -0.13
N GLU A 62 0.39 -7.36 -0.93
CA GLU A 62 0.53 -8.14 -2.15
C GLU A 62 0.97 -7.22 -3.31
N ILE A 63 1.84 -7.71 -4.20
CA ILE A 63 2.43 -6.94 -5.31
C ILE A 63 2.28 -7.71 -6.62
#